data_AF-A0A7X8MSH1-F1
#
_entry.id   AF-A0A7X8MSH1-F1
#
_cell.length_a   1.000
_cell.length_b   1.000
_cell.length_c   1.000
_cell.angle_alpha   90.00
_cell.angle_beta   90.00
_cell.angle_gamma   90.00
#
_symmetry.space_group_name_H-M   'P 1'
#
loop_
_entity.id
_entity.type
_entity.pdbx_description
1 polymer ?
#
loop_
_entity_poly.entity_id
_entity_poly.type
_entity_poly.pdbx_seq_one_letter_code
_entity_poly.pdbx_strand_id
1 'polypeptide(L)'
;MFKKTIRLRINSINLNKINFSLSPSIPLLKKDDLCLILNNAPFENFRLILKSKGGGARYSIVPYKPFKYTDTLYIQIINPPFQSYRYKIHFAMTLNKGCGKTTFKIPGNVQGKYSLRLTQVNGIQVNLESNSFVVSRPIDQFCSSLYSCKRSYAPGEYIELLFYLLTIDGCPVPDGLYEIEIIESDD
;
A
#
# COMPACT_ATOMS: atom_id res chain seq x y z
N MET A 1 46.90 -14.05 -4.66
CA MET A 1 46.26 -13.42 -3.48
C MET A 1 45.07 -14.29 -3.07
N PHE A 2 45.07 -14.91 -1.89
CA PHE A 2 44.01 -15.82 -1.46
C PHE A 2 42.74 -15.03 -1.08
N LYS A 3 41.63 -15.23 -1.80
CA LYS A 3 40.33 -14.66 -1.44
C LYS A 3 39.75 -15.42 -0.26
N LYS A 4 39.36 -14.71 0.80
CA LYS A 4 38.65 -15.28 1.94
C LYS A 4 37.16 -15.00 1.80
N THR A 5 36.36 -16.05 1.62
CA THR A 5 34.91 -15.91 1.58
C THR A 5 34.38 -15.66 2.99
N ILE A 6 33.68 -14.55 3.19
CA ILE A 6 33.00 -14.23 4.44
C ILE A 6 31.52 -14.57 4.32
N ARG A 7 30.98 -15.20 5.37
CA ARG A 7 29.55 -15.44 5.50
C ARG A 7 28.88 -14.16 5.99
N LEU A 8 28.06 -13.57 5.12
CA LEU A 8 27.13 -12.52 5.48
C LEU A 8 25.80 -13.15 5.92
N ARG A 9 25.34 -12.82 7.13
CA ARG A 9 24.06 -13.30 7.66
C ARG A 9 23.16 -12.12 7.96
N ILE A 10 22.00 -12.06 7.31
CA ILE A 10 20.95 -11.11 7.63
C ILE A 10 20.31 -11.52 8.96
N ASN A 11 20.32 -10.61 9.94
CA ASN A 11 19.75 -10.84 11.26
C ASN A 11 18.31 -10.34 11.34
N SER A 12 18.01 -9.18 10.76
CA SER A 12 16.65 -8.65 10.66
C SER A 12 16.55 -7.59 9.56
N ILE A 13 15.35 -7.46 9.00
CA ILE A 13 15.02 -6.49 7.95
C ILE A 13 13.75 -5.76 8.38
N ASN A 14 13.75 -4.44 8.23
CA ASN A 14 12.53 -3.64 8.17
C ASN A 14 12.73 -2.47 7.19
N LEU A 15 11.68 -1.68 6.94
CA LEU A 15 11.74 -0.59 5.96
C LEU A 15 12.75 0.52 6.32
N ASN A 16 13.16 0.61 7.59
CA ASN A 16 14.05 1.66 8.08
C ASN A 16 15.50 1.19 8.28
N LYS A 17 15.77 -0.13 8.27
CA LYS A 17 17.12 -0.66 8.44
C LYS A 17 17.22 -2.15 8.11
N ILE A 18 18.41 -2.56 7.73
CA ILE A 18 18.81 -3.96 7.63
C ILE A 18 19.93 -4.21 8.62
N ASN A 19 19.78 -5.19 9.50
CA ASN A 19 20.84 -5.64 10.40
C ASN A 19 21.46 -6.92 9.85
N PHE A 20 22.77 -6.96 9.78
CA PHE A 20 23.52 -8.12 9.32
C PHE A 20 24.78 -8.34 10.16
N SER A 21 25.31 -9.55 10.08
CA SER A 21 26.49 -10.00 10.81
C SER A 21 27.46 -10.69 9.86
N LEU A 22 28.75 -10.56 10.14
CA LEU A 22 29.83 -11.14 9.35
C LEU A 22 30.58 -12.18 10.14
N SER A 23 30.83 -13.36 9.54
CA SER A 23 31.68 -14.40 10.11
C SER A 23 32.66 -14.93 9.05
N PRO A 24 33.99 -14.81 9.24
CA PRO A 24 34.67 -14.15 10.36
C PRO A 24 34.41 -12.63 10.40
N SER A 25 34.73 -12.02 11.54
CA SER A 25 34.52 -10.58 11.77
C SER A 25 35.47 -9.74 10.92
N ILE A 26 34.97 -8.68 10.27
CA ILE A 26 35.80 -7.63 9.69
C ILE A 26 35.86 -6.48 10.71
N PRO A 27 37.04 -6.07 11.20
CA PRO A 27 37.18 -5.05 12.25
C PRO A 27 36.65 -3.66 11.86
N LEU A 28 36.69 -3.31 10.57
CA LEU A 28 36.25 -2.02 10.06
C LEU A 28 35.67 -2.15 8.65
N LEU A 29 34.39 -2.51 8.55
CA LEU A 29 33.65 -2.44 7.29
C LEU A 29 33.24 -0.98 7.02
N LYS A 30 33.61 -0.44 5.86
CA LYS A 30 33.23 0.89 5.38
C LYS A 30 32.07 0.80 4.38
N LYS A 31 31.52 1.95 3.99
CA LYS A 31 30.45 2.03 2.99
C LYS A 31 30.90 1.51 1.63
N ASP A 32 32.11 1.87 1.22
CA ASP A 32 32.70 1.52 -0.09
C ASP A 32 33.04 0.03 -0.20
N ASP A 33 33.09 -0.67 0.95
CA ASP A 33 33.25 -2.11 1.03
C ASP A 33 31.95 -2.88 0.71
N LEU A 34 30.84 -2.17 0.50
CA LEU A 34 29.53 -2.74 0.22
C LEU A 34 29.10 -2.41 -1.20
N CYS A 35 28.83 -3.43 -2.00
CA CYS A 35 28.05 -3.29 -3.22
C CYS A 35 26.57 -3.48 -2.88
N LEU A 36 25.81 -2.38 -2.91
CA LEU A 36 24.36 -2.37 -2.74
C LEU A 36 23.67 -1.96 -4.05
N ILE A 37 22.69 -2.75 -4.48
CA ILE A 37 21.87 -2.45 -5.66
C ILE A 37 20.41 -2.50 -5.22
N LEU A 38 19.70 -1.36 -5.30
CA LEU A 38 18.28 -1.22 -4.98
C LEU A 38 17.50 -1.07 -6.29
N ASN A 39 16.55 -1.98 -6.54
CA ASN A 39 15.71 -1.97 -7.75
C ASN A 39 16.54 -1.83 -9.05
N ASN A 40 17.60 -2.62 -9.15
CA ASN A 40 18.54 -2.66 -10.29
C ASN A 40 19.39 -1.38 -10.49
N ALA A 41 19.40 -0.45 -9.53
CA ALA A 41 20.28 0.72 -9.54
C ALA A 41 21.27 0.71 -8.36
N PRO A 42 22.48 1.28 -8.49
CA PRO A 42 23.40 1.45 -7.36
C PRO A 42 22.74 2.20 -6.20
N PHE A 43 22.93 1.70 -4.98
CA PHE A 43 22.31 2.27 -3.79
C PHE A 43 23.35 2.90 -2.87
N GLU A 44 23.48 4.23 -2.94
CA GLU A 44 24.48 4.97 -2.18
C GLU A 44 23.90 5.76 -1.01
N ASN A 45 22.59 6.00 -0.96
CA ASN A 45 21.97 6.89 0.03
C ASN A 45 21.65 6.18 1.35
N PHE A 46 22.69 5.80 2.11
CA PHE A 46 22.57 5.13 3.40
C PHE A 46 23.71 5.43 4.37
N ARG A 47 23.48 5.14 5.66
CA ARG A 47 24.51 5.05 6.70
C ARG A 47 24.80 3.59 7.02
N LEU A 48 26.08 3.25 7.17
CA LEU A 48 26.53 2.01 7.77
C LEU A 48 26.88 2.25 9.23
N ILE A 49 26.25 1.52 10.15
CA ILE A 49 26.45 1.69 11.60
C ILE A 49 26.95 0.38 12.18
N LEU A 50 28.12 0.40 12.84
CA LEU A 50 28.60 -0.72 13.64
C LEU A 50 27.79 -0.80 14.94
N LYS A 51 27.17 -1.95 15.21
CA LYS A 51 26.34 -2.18 16.40
C LYS A 51 27.09 -2.90 17.52
N SER A 52 27.98 -3.82 17.20
CA SER A 52 28.78 -4.54 18.19
C SER A 52 30.09 -5.06 17.59
N LYS A 53 31.18 -4.97 18.37
CA LYS A 53 32.50 -5.54 18.04
C LYS A 53 32.64 -6.95 18.62
N GLY A 54 33.53 -7.78 18.06
CA GLY A 54 33.84 -9.14 18.55
C GLY A 54 33.69 -10.24 17.48
N GLY A 55 33.61 -11.49 17.93
CA GLY A 55 33.35 -12.67 17.08
C GLY A 55 31.94 -12.62 16.49
N GLY A 56 31.83 -12.08 15.27
CA GLY A 56 30.55 -11.84 14.61
C GLY A 56 30.09 -10.38 14.65
N ALA A 57 30.92 -9.45 14.18
CA ALA A 57 30.57 -8.03 14.14
C ALA A 57 29.22 -7.81 13.46
N ARG A 58 28.38 -6.96 14.08
CA ARG A 58 27.03 -6.65 13.62
C ARG A 58 26.97 -5.24 13.10
N TYR A 59 26.32 -5.09 11.96
CA TYR A 59 26.21 -3.85 11.22
C TYR A 59 24.74 -3.56 10.91
N SER A 60 24.41 -2.28 10.78
CA SER A 60 23.12 -1.81 10.28
C SER A 60 23.32 -0.96 9.04
N ILE A 61 22.62 -1.27 7.95
CA ILE A 61 22.40 -0.35 6.84
C ILE A 61 21.11 0.42 7.14
N VAL A 62 21.21 1.74 7.22
CA VAL A 62 20.07 2.66 7.47
C VAL A 62 19.94 3.57 6.26
N PRO A 63 18.90 3.41 5.41
CA PRO A 63 18.73 4.26 4.24
C PRO A 63 18.30 5.67 4.66
N TYR A 64 18.64 6.70 3.89
CA TYR A 64 18.19 8.07 4.16
C TYR A 64 16.69 8.27 3.89
N LYS A 65 16.13 7.48 2.98
CA LYS A 65 14.68 7.35 2.77
C LYS A 65 14.30 5.90 3.06
N PRO A 66 13.21 5.63 3.82
CA PRO A 66 12.78 4.25 4.07
C PRO A 66 12.59 3.45 2.78
N PHE A 67 12.92 2.17 2.82
CA PHE A 67 12.62 1.22 1.74
C PHE A 67 11.10 1.11 1.55
N LYS A 68 10.68 0.76 0.34
CA LYS A 68 9.29 0.42 0.02
C LYS A 68 9.08 -1.08 0.19
N TYR A 69 7.85 -1.49 0.44
CA TYR A 69 7.47 -2.90 0.51
C TYR A 69 7.52 -3.62 -0.85
N THR A 70 7.84 -2.92 -1.94
CA THR A 70 8.08 -3.46 -3.27
C THR A 70 9.55 -3.49 -3.65
N ASP A 71 10.44 -2.99 -2.78
CA ASP A 71 11.85 -2.88 -3.11
C ASP A 71 12.53 -4.26 -3.16
N THR A 72 13.53 -4.38 -4.02
CA THR A 72 14.48 -5.49 -4.03
C THR A 72 15.89 -4.94 -3.84
N LEU A 73 16.59 -5.39 -2.80
CA LEU A 73 17.96 -4.99 -2.51
C LEU A 73 18.91 -6.18 -2.70
N TYR A 74 20.00 -5.96 -3.41
CA TYR A 74 21.14 -6.87 -3.41
C TYR A 74 22.24 -6.32 -2.51
N ILE A 75 22.85 -7.19 -1.69
CA ILE A 75 23.97 -6.85 -0.82
C ILE A 75 25.15 -7.79 -1.06
N GLN A 76 26.35 -7.23 -1.16
CA GLN A 76 27.59 -7.97 -1.30
C GLN A 76 28.75 -7.21 -0.63
N ILE A 77 29.61 -7.93 0.08
CA ILE A 77 30.88 -7.40 0.62
C ILE A 77 31.96 -7.52 -0.45
N ILE A 78 32.62 -6.39 -0.73
CA ILE A 78 33.69 -6.22 -1.71
C ILE A 78 34.93 -5.56 -1.07
N ASN A 79 35.45 -6.12 0.03
CA ASN A 79 36.59 -5.58 0.77
C ASN A 79 37.80 -6.53 0.71
N PRO A 80 38.76 -6.38 -0.22
CA PRO A 80 39.90 -7.29 -0.34
C PRO A 80 40.69 -7.46 0.99
N PRO A 81 41.04 -8.70 1.40
CA PRO A 81 40.86 -9.98 0.69
C PRO A 81 39.51 -10.66 0.94
N PHE A 82 38.58 -10.01 1.62
CA PHE A 82 37.28 -10.52 2.02
C PHE A 82 36.18 -10.25 0.97
N GLN A 83 35.51 -11.30 0.52
CA GLN A 83 34.35 -11.18 -0.36
C GLN A 83 33.19 -12.02 0.18
N SER A 84 31.96 -11.58 -0.03
CA SER A 84 30.78 -12.41 0.22
C SER A 84 30.11 -12.79 -1.10
N TYR A 85 29.23 -13.80 -1.03
CA TYR A 85 28.20 -13.96 -2.04
C TYR A 85 27.28 -12.73 -2.08
N ARG A 86 26.58 -12.56 -3.20
CA ARG A 86 25.53 -11.57 -3.34
C ARG A 86 24.22 -12.14 -2.79
N TYR A 87 23.64 -11.46 -1.82
CA TYR A 87 22.36 -11.82 -1.23
C TYR A 87 21.26 -10.93 -1.79
N LYS A 88 20.14 -11.53 -2.20
CA LYS A 88 18.94 -10.82 -2.66
C LYS A 88 17.95 -10.74 -1.51
N ILE A 89 17.49 -9.54 -1.20
CA ILE A 89 16.51 -9.23 -0.15
C ILE A 89 15.27 -8.67 -0.84
N HIS A 90 14.16 -9.38 -0.69
CA HIS A 90 12.85 -8.91 -1.12
C HIS A 90 12.14 -8.26 0.05
N PHE A 91 11.83 -6.97 -0.08
CA PHE A 91 10.88 -6.34 0.82
C PHE A 91 9.48 -6.77 0.40
N ALA A 92 8.64 -7.07 1.38
CA ALA A 92 7.27 -7.47 1.17
C ALA A 92 6.40 -6.97 2.32
N MET A 93 5.13 -6.71 2.05
CA MET A 93 4.14 -6.41 3.07
C MET A 93 3.60 -7.73 3.64
N THR A 94 3.65 -7.87 4.96
CA THR A 94 2.96 -8.98 5.63
C THR A 94 1.46 -8.77 5.54
N LEU A 95 0.73 -9.76 5.03
CA LEU A 95 -0.72 -9.74 5.01
C LEU A 95 -1.26 -10.23 6.35
N ASN A 96 -2.14 -9.46 6.99
CA ASN A 96 -2.82 -9.91 8.20
C ASN A 96 -3.95 -10.88 7.81
N LYS A 97 -3.88 -12.14 8.24
CA LYS A 97 -4.82 -13.21 7.87
C LYS A 97 -5.01 -13.40 6.36
N GLY A 98 -3.98 -13.12 5.55
CA GLY A 98 -4.04 -13.21 4.09
C GLY A 98 -4.74 -12.02 3.40
N CYS A 99 -5.18 -11.01 4.16
CA CYS A 99 -5.85 -9.84 3.60
C CYS A 99 -4.88 -8.65 3.47
N GLY A 100 -4.88 -8.02 2.29
CA GLY A 100 -4.25 -6.72 2.06
C GLY A 100 -5.27 -5.60 2.22
N LYS A 101 -4.99 -4.63 3.08
CA LYS A 101 -5.80 -3.40 3.20
C LYS A 101 -5.00 -2.23 2.64
N THR A 102 -5.59 -1.50 1.70
CA THR A 102 -5.05 -0.24 1.18
C THR A 102 -6.08 0.86 1.32
N THR A 103 -5.63 2.08 1.53
CA THR A 103 -6.49 3.27 1.60
C THR A 103 -6.22 4.10 0.35
N PHE A 104 -7.26 4.38 -0.43
CA PHE A 104 -7.19 5.26 -1.58
C PHE A 104 -7.85 6.60 -1.26
N LYS A 105 -7.16 7.70 -1.57
CA LYS A 105 -7.76 9.04 -1.52
C LYS A 105 -8.19 9.41 -2.93
N ILE A 106 -9.44 9.80 -3.08
CA ILE A 106 -9.96 10.25 -4.38
C ILE A 106 -9.35 11.63 -4.68
N PRO A 107 -8.60 11.77 -5.79
CA PRO A 107 -7.96 13.02 -6.13
C PRO A 107 -8.99 14.00 -6.72
N GLY A 108 -9.10 15.17 -6.10
CA GLY A 108 -10.02 16.23 -6.53
C GLY A 108 -11.44 16.10 -5.97
N ASN A 109 -12.26 17.11 -6.22
CA ASN A 109 -13.67 17.17 -5.81
C ASN A 109 -14.62 16.62 -6.90
N VAL A 110 -14.17 15.62 -7.67
CA VAL A 110 -14.94 15.09 -8.80
C VAL A 110 -15.93 14.05 -8.28
N GLN A 111 -17.22 14.30 -8.53
CA GLN A 111 -18.30 13.41 -8.15
C GLN A 111 -18.61 12.43 -9.28
N GLY A 112 -19.13 11.25 -8.94
CA GLY A 112 -19.55 10.25 -9.93
C GLY A 112 -19.58 8.83 -9.40
N LYS A 113 -19.72 7.89 -10.33
CA LYS A 113 -19.68 6.45 -10.09
C LYS A 113 -18.26 5.92 -10.31
N TYR A 114 -17.69 5.30 -9.29
CA TYR A 114 -16.32 4.79 -9.26
C TYR A 114 -16.31 3.27 -9.15
N SER A 115 -15.26 2.63 -9.67
CA SER A 115 -14.91 1.22 -9.42
C SER A 115 -13.40 1.08 -9.26
N LEU A 116 -12.97 0.00 -8.60
CA LEU A 116 -11.56 -0.37 -8.48
C LEU A 116 -11.29 -1.60 -9.33
N ARG A 117 -10.31 -1.49 -10.23
CA ARG A 117 -9.89 -2.60 -11.09
C ARG A 117 -8.49 -3.06 -10.74
N LEU A 118 -8.35 -4.35 -10.47
CA LEU A 118 -7.08 -5.03 -10.31
C LEU A 118 -6.76 -5.79 -11.59
N THR A 119 -5.71 -5.37 -12.29
CA THR A 119 -5.31 -5.91 -13.59
C THR A 119 -4.18 -6.93 -13.52
N GLN A 120 -3.42 -6.97 -12.42
CA GLN A 120 -2.28 -7.88 -12.27
C GLN A 120 -2.04 -8.29 -10.82
N VAL A 121 -1.70 -9.56 -10.59
CA VAL A 121 -1.23 -10.09 -9.30
C VAL A 121 0.06 -10.85 -9.54
N ASN A 122 1.16 -10.41 -8.92
CA ASN A 122 2.48 -11.06 -9.03
C ASN A 122 2.94 -11.35 -10.47
N GLY A 123 2.71 -10.42 -11.39
CA GLY A 123 3.06 -10.62 -12.80
C GLY A 123 1.97 -11.29 -13.63
N ILE A 124 1.01 -11.97 -13.00
CA ILE A 124 -0.08 -12.68 -13.66
C ILE A 124 -1.21 -11.70 -13.95
N GLN A 125 -1.62 -11.63 -15.23
CA GLN A 125 -2.76 -10.82 -15.64
C GLN A 125 -4.04 -11.36 -15.00
N VAL A 126 -4.81 -10.46 -14.41
CA VAL A 126 -6.14 -10.75 -13.85
C VAL A 126 -7.10 -9.66 -14.31
N ASN A 127 -8.41 -9.92 -14.25
CA ASN A 127 -9.40 -8.91 -14.54
C ASN A 127 -10.46 -8.93 -13.43
N LEU A 128 -10.08 -8.42 -12.26
CA LEU A 128 -10.96 -8.32 -11.12
C LEU A 128 -11.42 -6.88 -10.98
N GLU A 129 -12.72 -6.68 -10.86
CA GLU A 129 -13.33 -5.36 -10.67
C GLU A 129 -14.20 -5.39 -9.41
N SER A 130 -14.14 -4.31 -8.63
CA SER A 130 -15.03 -4.14 -7.49
C SER A 130 -16.46 -3.83 -7.94
N ASN A 131 -17.41 -4.02 -7.05
CA ASN A 131 -18.70 -3.34 -7.21
C ASN A 131 -18.47 -1.83 -7.34
N SER A 132 -19.31 -1.18 -8.14
CA SER A 132 -19.28 0.27 -8.26
C SER A 132 -19.80 0.94 -6.99
N PHE A 133 -19.24 2.10 -6.65
CA PHE A 133 -19.69 2.94 -5.54
C PHE A 133 -19.81 4.39 -6.00
N VAL A 134 -20.71 5.14 -5.37
CA VAL A 134 -20.91 6.56 -5.69
C VAL A 134 -20.10 7.43 -4.76
N VAL A 135 -19.49 8.46 -5.34
CA VAL A 135 -18.76 9.48 -4.62
C VAL A 135 -19.44 10.80 -4.96
N SER A 136 -19.98 11.43 -3.93
CA SER A 136 -20.61 12.74 -4.05
C SER A 136 -20.11 13.66 -2.94
N ARG A 137 -20.33 14.95 -3.15
CA ARG A 137 -20.32 15.93 -2.06
C ARG A 137 -21.50 15.62 -1.13
N PRO A 138 -21.48 16.12 0.12
CA PRO A 138 -22.60 15.94 1.03
C PRO A 138 -23.93 16.35 0.38
N ILE A 139 -24.98 15.58 0.64
CA ILE A 139 -26.33 15.85 0.16
C ILE A 139 -26.90 17.02 0.97
N ASP A 140 -27.48 18.00 0.28
CA ASP A 140 -28.25 19.06 0.92
C ASP A 140 -29.65 18.54 1.22
N GLN A 141 -29.92 18.29 2.51
CA GLN A 141 -31.20 17.74 2.97
C GLN A 141 -32.35 18.73 2.85
N PHE A 142 -32.09 20.05 2.79
CA PHE A 142 -33.15 21.05 2.69
C PHE A 142 -33.60 21.26 1.25
N CYS A 143 -32.70 21.07 0.29
CA CYS A 143 -32.99 21.22 -1.13
C CYS A 143 -33.33 19.89 -1.82
N SER A 144 -33.10 18.76 -1.15
CA SER A 144 -33.45 17.43 -1.65
C SER A 144 -34.85 17.03 -1.21
N SER A 145 -35.55 16.27 -2.05
CA SER A 145 -36.93 15.86 -1.78
C SER A 145 -37.20 14.44 -2.25
N LEU A 146 -37.96 13.70 -1.46
CA LEU A 146 -38.64 12.47 -1.87
C LEU A 146 -40.14 12.75 -1.80
N TYR A 147 -40.86 12.53 -2.90
CA TYR A 147 -42.30 12.68 -2.91
C TYR A 147 -42.95 11.60 -3.75
N SER A 148 -44.21 11.35 -3.45
CA SER A 148 -45.04 10.42 -4.20
C SER A 148 -45.95 11.17 -5.16
N CYS A 149 -46.25 10.57 -6.30
CA CYS A 149 -47.16 11.15 -7.29
C CYS A 149 -48.60 11.29 -6.76
N LYS A 150 -48.97 10.50 -5.75
CA LYS A 150 -50.31 10.49 -5.16
C LYS A 150 -50.24 10.61 -3.64
N ARG A 151 -51.31 11.13 -3.05
CA ARG A 151 -51.48 11.18 -1.58
C ARG A 151 -51.92 9.85 -0.99
N SER A 152 -52.64 9.05 -1.76
CA SER A 152 -53.13 7.73 -1.37
C SER A 152 -53.08 6.78 -2.56
N TYR A 153 -52.87 5.50 -2.25
CA TYR A 153 -52.79 4.40 -3.20
C TYR A 153 -53.84 3.35 -2.83
N ALA A 154 -54.48 2.75 -3.83
CA ALA A 154 -55.42 1.65 -3.60
C ALA A 154 -54.67 0.34 -3.30
N PRO A 155 -55.32 -0.62 -2.61
CA PRO A 155 -54.74 -1.95 -2.43
C PRO A 155 -54.35 -2.59 -3.77
N GLY A 156 -53.10 -3.04 -3.88
CA GLY A 156 -52.54 -3.64 -5.10
C GLY A 156 -52.03 -2.65 -6.14
N GLU A 157 -52.07 -1.34 -5.86
CA GLU A 157 -51.53 -0.32 -6.75
C GLU A 157 -50.00 -0.18 -6.63
N TYR A 158 -49.33 0.10 -7.75
CA TYR A 158 -47.89 0.43 -7.74
C TYR A 158 -47.66 1.81 -7.12
N ILE A 159 -46.85 1.87 -6.07
CA ILE A 159 -46.41 3.13 -5.45
C ILE A 159 -45.26 3.70 -6.27
N GLU A 160 -45.48 4.86 -6.88
CA GLU A 160 -44.45 5.62 -7.55
C GLU A 160 -43.86 6.67 -6.62
N LEU A 161 -42.53 6.64 -6.49
CA LEU A 161 -41.74 7.60 -5.72
C LEU A 161 -40.76 8.31 -6.63
N LEU A 162 -40.78 9.65 -6.56
CA LEU A 162 -39.84 10.52 -7.25
C LEU A 162 -38.89 11.09 -6.21
N PHE A 163 -37.61 10.90 -6.44
CA PHE A 163 -36.55 11.51 -5.64
C PHE A 163 -35.77 12.52 -6.47
N TYR A 164 -35.47 13.64 -5.85
CA TYR A 164 -34.58 14.66 -6.40
C TYR A 164 -33.56 15.01 -5.33
N LEU A 165 -32.29 14.69 -5.62
CA LEU A 165 -31.20 14.85 -4.67
C LEU A 165 -30.20 15.88 -5.20
N LEU A 166 -29.90 16.86 -4.37
CA LEU A 166 -28.89 17.89 -4.62
C LEU A 166 -27.77 17.80 -3.61
N THR A 167 -26.56 18.12 -4.04
CA THR A 167 -25.42 18.31 -3.15
C THR A 167 -25.50 19.69 -2.48
N ILE A 168 -24.74 19.90 -1.41
CA ILE A 168 -24.55 21.21 -0.76
C ILE A 168 -24.05 22.33 -1.68
N ASP A 169 -23.52 21.97 -2.86
CA ASP A 169 -23.05 22.91 -3.86
C ASP A 169 -24.14 23.19 -4.93
N GLY A 170 -25.36 22.65 -4.77
CA GLY A 170 -26.50 22.83 -5.70
C GLY A 170 -26.45 21.96 -6.96
N CYS A 171 -25.57 20.95 -7.02
CA CYS A 171 -25.44 20.05 -8.16
C CYS A 171 -26.27 18.77 -7.97
N PRO A 172 -26.82 18.17 -9.04
CA PRO A 172 -27.44 16.85 -8.95
C PRO A 172 -26.48 15.79 -8.39
N VAL A 173 -26.99 14.96 -7.46
CA VAL A 173 -26.24 13.82 -6.94
C VAL A 173 -26.12 12.76 -8.06
N PRO A 174 -24.93 12.19 -8.31
CA PRO A 174 -24.75 11.15 -9.32
C PRO A 174 -25.58 9.90 -9.02
N ASP A 175 -26.08 9.25 -10.07
CA ASP A 175 -26.86 8.01 -9.97
C ASP A 175 -26.14 6.95 -9.13
N GLY A 176 -26.85 6.43 -8.14
CA GLY A 176 -26.34 5.47 -7.17
C GLY A 176 -27.31 4.41 -6.74
N LEU A 177 -26.85 3.59 -5.79
CA LEU A 177 -27.71 2.69 -5.04
C LEU A 177 -28.20 3.45 -3.82
N TYR A 178 -29.51 3.61 -3.70
CA TYR A 178 -30.18 4.24 -2.57
C TYR A 178 -30.98 3.19 -1.81
N GLU A 179 -30.94 3.28 -0.49
CA GLU A 179 -31.83 2.51 0.38
C GLU A 179 -33.04 3.40 0.70
N ILE A 180 -34.24 2.87 0.46
CA ILE A 180 -35.51 3.57 0.74
C ILE A 180 -36.25 2.72 1.77
N GLU A 181 -36.55 3.32 2.92
CA GLU A 181 -37.40 2.74 3.94
C GLU A 181 -38.80 3.32 3.82
N ILE A 182 -39.81 2.44 3.72
CA ILE A 182 -41.23 2.82 3.69
C ILE A 182 -41.82 2.37 5.02
N ILE A 183 -42.40 3.32 5.76
CA ILE A 183 -43.03 3.07 7.05
C ILE A 183 -44.54 3.27 6.87
N GLU A 184 -45.32 2.25 7.23
CA GLU A 184 -46.78 2.34 7.30
C GLU A 184 -47.16 2.98 8.64
N SER A 185 -48.01 4.02 8.61
CA SER A 185 -48.52 4.69 9.80
C SER A 185 -50.05 4.59 9.84
N ASP A 186 -50.58 4.18 10.98
CA ASP A 186 -52.03 4.02 11.25
C ASP A 186 -52.75 5.37 11.50
N ASP A 187 -52.55 6.37 10.64
CA ASP A 187 -53.32 7.63 10.70
C ASP A 187 -54.69 7.50 10.01
#